data_AF-A0AAD8FII7-F1
#
_entry.id   AF-A0AAD8FII7-F1
#
_cell.length_a   1.000
_cell.length_b   1.000
_cell.length_c   1.000
_cell.angle_alpha   90.00
_cell.angle_beta   90.00
_cell.angle_gamma   90.00
#
_symmetry.space_group_name_H-M   'P 1'
#
loop_
_entity.id
_entity.type
_entity.pdbx_description
1 polymer ?
#
loop_
_entity_poly.entity_id
_entity_poly.type
_entity_poly.pdbx_seq_one_letter_code
_entity_poly.pdbx_strand_id
1 'polypeptide(L)' 'DNQITSCRDVNTKDDRVVVTLASGLKVMCDTKTDGGGWIIFQRRINGKVDFYRNWQAYRDGFGDYDI' A
#
# COMPACT_ATOMS: atom_id res chain seq x y z
N ASP A 1 -5.51 4.36 -22.46
CA ASP A 1 -4.89 3.45 -21.49
C ASP A 1 -5.58 3.57 -20.14
N ASN A 2 -6.06 2.46 -19.59
CA ASN A 2 -6.84 2.44 -18.35
C ASN A 2 -5.87 2.53 -17.16
N GLN A 3 -5.32 3.71 -16.93
CA GLN A 3 -4.26 3.93 -15.95
C GLN A 3 -4.83 4.00 -14.53
N ILE A 4 -4.29 3.21 -13.61
CA ILE A 4 -4.70 3.20 -12.20
C ILE A 4 -4.13 4.45 -11.54
N THR A 5 -4.97 5.39 -11.13
CA THR A 5 -4.55 6.62 -10.43
C THR A 5 -4.77 6.51 -8.92
N SER A 6 -5.70 5.65 -8.50
CA SER A 6 -6.10 5.42 -7.13
C SER A 6 -6.44 3.95 -6.90
N CYS A 7 -6.42 3.49 -5.63
CA CYS A 7 -6.93 2.17 -5.28
C CYS A 7 -8.43 2.00 -5.58
N ARG A 8 -9.17 3.10 -5.79
CA ARG A 8 -10.57 3.04 -6.28
C ARG A 8 -10.69 2.52 -7.71
N ASP A 9 -9.64 2.64 -8.51
CA ASP A 9 -9.61 2.18 -9.90
C ASP A 9 -9.23 0.67 -9.99
N VAL A 10 -8.87 0.06 -8.86
CA VAL A 10 -8.39 -1.32 -8.80
C VAL A 10 -9.57 -2.28 -8.70
N ASN A 11 -9.75 -3.09 -9.73
CA ASN A 11 -10.73 -4.17 -9.76
C ASN A 11 -10.04 -5.54 -9.68
N THR A 12 -10.00 -6.13 -8.49
CA THR A 12 -9.51 -7.49 -8.25
C THR A 12 -10.44 -8.27 -7.31
N LYS A 13 -10.28 -9.59 -7.28
CA LYS A 13 -10.94 -10.45 -6.30
C LYS A 13 -10.20 -10.48 -4.96
N ASP A 14 -8.90 -10.20 -4.95
CA ASP A 14 -8.06 -10.26 -3.75
C ASP A 14 -8.42 -9.17 -2.75
N ASP A 15 -8.42 -9.51 -1.46
CA ASP A 15 -8.72 -8.55 -0.39
C ASP A 15 -7.71 -7.40 -0.35
N ARG A 16 -6.44 -7.73 -0.61
CA ARG A 16 -5.34 -6.79 -0.69
C ARG A 16 -4.42 -7.13 -1.85
N VAL A 17 -4.04 -6.11 -2.62
CA VAL A 17 -3.17 -6.28 -3.80
C VAL A 17 -2.19 -5.13 -3.90
N VAL A 18 -0.98 -5.41 -4.39
CA VAL A 18 0.03 -4.39 -4.66
C VAL A 18 -0.03 -3.99 -6.14
N VAL A 19 -0.14 -2.69 -6.41
CA VAL A 19 -0.23 -2.14 -7.77
C VAL A 19 0.77 -0.98 -7.95
N THR A 20 1.07 -0.66 -9.20
CA THR A 20 1.83 0.56 -9.57
C THR A 20 0.86 1.60 -10.10
N LEU A 21 0.79 2.75 -9.43
CA LEU A 21 -0.04 3.87 -9.84
C LEU A 21 0.52 4.56 -11.08
N ALA A 22 -0.29 5.41 -11.71
CA ALA A 22 0.08 6.28 -12.81
C ALA A 22 1.35 7.11 -12.54
N SER A 23 1.56 7.50 -11.29
CA SER A 23 2.74 8.22 -10.82
C SER A 23 4.03 7.39 -10.78
N GLY A 24 3.94 6.08 -11.00
CA GLY A 24 5.02 5.12 -10.79
C GLY A 24 5.13 4.62 -9.35
N LEU A 25 4.35 5.16 -8.40
CA LEU A 25 4.39 4.74 -7.01
C LEU A 25 3.76 3.35 -6.85
N LYS A 26 4.49 2.43 -6.22
CA LYS A 26 3.98 1.12 -5.80
C LYS A 26 3.20 1.30 -4.49
N VAL A 27 1.99 0.76 -4.41
CA VAL A 27 1.11 0.87 -3.23
C VAL A 27 0.37 -0.44 -2.97
N MET A 28 0.01 -0.71 -1.71
CA MET A 28 -0.92 -1.78 -1.35
C MET A 28 -2.33 -1.21 -1.26
N CYS A 29 -3.26 -1.81 -2.00
CA CYS A 29 -4.68 -1.46 -1.99
C CYS A 29 -5.46 -2.47 -1.15
N ASP A 30 -6.33 -1.99 -0.25
CA ASP A 30 -7.41 -2.76 0.35
C ASP A 30 -8.68 -2.56 -0.48
N THR A 31 -9.19 -3.65 -1.05
CA THR A 31 -10.30 -3.61 -2.02
C THR A 31 -11.64 -4.03 -1.43
N LYS A 32 -11.68 -4.38 -0.13
CA LYS A 32 -12.87 -4.95 0.51
C LYS A 32 -13.34 -4.18 1.72
N THR A 33 -12.41 -3.74 2.58
CA THR A 33 -12.75 -3.09 3.84
C THR A 33 -13.53 -1.81 3.57
N ASP A 34 -14.73 -1.70 4.13
CA ASP A 34 -15.60 -0.53 3.99
C ASP A 34 -15.83 -0.09 2.52
N GLY A 35 -16.08 -1.07 1.64
CA GLY A 35 -16.29 -0.81 0.21
C GLY A 35 -15.01 -0.68 -0.63
N GLY A 36 -13.84 -0.78 0.00
CA GLY A 36 -12.54 -0.82 -0.67
C GLY A 36 -12.07 0.54 -1.20
N GLY A 37 -11.01 0.50 -2.00
CA GLY A 37 -10.41 1.69 -2.59
C GLY A 37 -9.41 2.42 -1.69
N TRP A 38 -8.95 1.75 -0.63
CA TRP A 38 -8.01 2.32 0.35
C TRP A 38 -6.57 2.04 -0.02
N ILE A 39 -5.72 3.07 0.04
CA ILE A 39 -4.26 2.90 0.06
C ILE A 39 -3.85 2.59 1.49
N ILE A 40 -3.24 1.43 1.71
CA ILE A 40 -2.58 1.12 2.98
C ILE A 40 -1.19 1.77 2.95
N PHE A 41 -1.02 2.87 3.69
CA PHE A 41 0.27 3.56 3.80
C PHE A 41 1.11 3.11 5.01
N GLN A 42 0.50 2.44 6.00
CA GLN A 42 1.20 1.90 7.17
C GLN A 42 0.52 0.61 7.63
N ARG A 43 1.30 -0.44 7.93
CA ARG A 43 0.80 -1.74 8.42
C ARG A 43 1.68 -2.33 9.52
N ARG A 44 1.07 -2.83 10.60
CA ARG A 44 1.70 -3.63 11.67
C ARG A 44 1.02 -5.00 11.74
N ILE A 45 1.80 -6.08 11.83
CA ILE A 45 1.27 -7.46 11.83
C ILE A 45 1.86 -8.29 12.97
N ASN A 46 3.19 -8.42 13.01
CA ASN A 46 3.89 -9.40 13.83
C ASN A 46 5.13 -8.84 14.56
N GLY A 47 5.38 -7.53 14.45
CA GLY A 47 6.52 -6.87 15.12
C GLY A 47 7.89 -7.10 14.48
N LYS A 48 7.99 -7.77 13.31
CA LYS A 48 9.28 -8.04 12.65
C LYS A 48 9.97 -6.81 12.06
N VAL A 49 9.22 -5.74 11.78
CA VAL A 49 9.77 -4.47 11.30
C VAL A 49 9.93 -3.54 12.48
N ASP A 50 11.14 -3.02 12.65
CA ASP A 50 11.42 -1.94 13.60
C ASP A 50 10.88 -0.60 13.09
N PHE A 51 10.05 0.04 13.90
CA PHE A 51 9.46 1.37 13.64
C PHE A 51 10.19 2.49 14.39
N TYR A 52 11.14 2.19 15.26
CA TYR A 52 11.95 3.22 15.91
C TYR A 52 13.07 3.66 14.97
N ARG A 53 12.73 4.57 14.04
CA ARG A 53 13.60 5.01 12.95
C ARG A 53 13.79 6.53 12.95
N ASN A 54 14.84 6.99 12.25
CA ASN A 54 15.12 8.41 12.08
C ASN A 54 14.15 9.09 11.09
N TRP A 55 14.22 10.42 11.00
CA TRP A 55 13.39 11.24 10.11
C TRP A 55 13.47 10.82 8.65
N GLN A 56 14.69 10.57 8.14
CA GLN A 56 14.91 10.24 6.73
C GLN A 56 14.19 8.95 6.34
N ALA A 57 14.22 7.91 7.20
CA ALA A 57 13.51 6.67 6.95
C ALA A 57 11.99 6.87 6.87
N TYR A 58 11.41 7.71 7.73
CA TYR A 58 9.98 8.02 7.68
C TYR A 58 9.59 8.85 6.44
N ARG A 59 10.46 9.76 6.00
CA ARG A 59 10.26 10.56 4.78
C ARG A 59 10.27 9.69 3.52
N ASP A 60 11.23 8.76 3.44
CA ASP A 60 11.47 7.97 2.23
C ASP A 60 10.65 6.67 2.19
N GLY A 61 10.17 6.20 3.35
CA GLY A 61 9.45 4.94 3.52
C GLY A 61 10.37 3.77 3.89
N PHE A 62 9.84 2.79 4.61
CA PHE A 62 10.56 1.57 5.01
C PHE A 62 9.61 0.38 5.17
N GLY A 63 10.16 -0.83 5.19
CA GLY A 63 9.42 -2.09 5.28
C GLY A 63 9.27 -2.76 3.92
N ASP A 64 8.37 -3.73 3.84
CA ASP A 64 8.08 -4.52 2.64
C ASP A 64 6.57 -4.82 2.57
N TYR A 65 6.07 -5.15 1.38
CA TYR A 65 4.69 -5.59 1.18
C TYR A 65 4.49 -7.07 1.52
N ASP A 66 5.54 -7.88 1.51
CA ASP A 66 5.52 -9.35 1.69
C ASP A 66 5.72 -9.79 3.16
N ILE A 67 5.35 -8.95 4.14
CA ILE A 67 5.51 -9.19 5.60
C ILE A 67 4.32 -9.91 6.24
#